data_AF-A0A3A0C7D8-F1
#
_entry.id   AF-A0A3A0C7D8-F1
#
_cell.length_a   1.000
_cell.length_b   1.000
_cell.length_c   1.000
_cell.angle_alpha   90.00
_cell.angle_beta   90.00
_cell.angle_gamma   90.00
#
_symmetry.space_group_name_H-M   'P 1'
#
loop_
_entity.id
_entity.type
_entity.pdbx_description
1 polymer ?
#
loop_
_entity_poly.entity_id
_entity_poly.type
_entity_poly.pdbx_seq_one_letter_code
_entity_poly.pdbx_strand_id
1 'polypeptide(L)'
;MIHDRLGRPLRSLRLSVTDRCNLRCKYCMPEDEYAWLPRDTILTFEEMAELTAVFTELGVDKVRLTGGEPLLRRDLPRFVRQLSENRRITEIALTSNGVLMADQAADLSFAGLTRVTISLDTLRADRFRALTKRDLHHHVFDGIKAVVHAGFPSLKFDTVVIKGYNDDELVDLIEYGKTVGGEVRFIEYMDVGGATDWSMSQVCSRAEMLDLLGRHYGGVTPVFEHSVAPAERFMLPDGTVFGIIPSTTTPFCRSCDRSRLTADGMWYLCLYAKDGLDLRAPLREGRSRDELKAMITAAWQGRTDRGAEERKALEPLGLREQRLIEIDRLREDPHLEMHARGG
;
A
#
# COMPACT_ATOMS: atom_id res chain seq x y z
N MET A 1 4.53 -4.41 -23.22
CA MET A 1 4.10 -3.51 -22.13
C MET A 1 3.06 -2.56 -22.68
N ILE A 2 1.88 -2.54 -22.07
CA ILE A 2 0.75 -1.68 -22.49
C ILE A 2 0.80 -0.32 -21.77
N HIS A 3 0.26 0.72 -22.42
CA HIS A 3 0.20 2.09 -21.90
C HIS A 3 -1.23 2.61 -21.89
N ASP A 4 -1.53 3.48 -20.93
CA ASP A 4 -2.84 4.14 -20.83
C ASP A 4 -2.95 5.41 -21.68
N ARG A 5 -4.09 6.13 -21.58
CA ARG A 5 -4.33 7.39 -22.33
C ARG A 5 -3.36 8.51 -21.99
N LEU A 6 -2.68 8.42 -20.86
CA LEU A 6 -1.67 9.40 -20.41
C LEU A 6 -0.24 8.92 -20.67
N GLY A 7 -0.07 7.80 -21.37
CA GLY A 7 1.23 7.21 -21.68
C GLY A 7 1.89 6.51 -20.49
N ARG A 8 1.14 6.13 -19.46
CA ARG A 8 1.68 5.45 -18.27
C ARG A 8 1.65 3.93 -18.47
N PRO A 9 2.75 3.21 -18.17
CA PRO A 9 2.81 1.76 -18.36
C PRO A 9 2.04 1.01 -17.27
N LEU A 10 1.48 -0.16 -17.58
CA LEU A 10 1.05 -1.12 -16.56
C LEU A 10 2.26 -1.93 -16.10
N ARG A 11 2.74 -1.68 -14.88
CA ARG A 11 4.00 -2.29 -14.40
C ARG A 11 3.92 -2.85 -12.97
N SER A 12 3.15 -2.23 -12.09
CA SER A 12 3.02 -2.66 -10.69
C SER A 12 1.60 -3.14 -10.37
N LEU A 13 1.50 -4.37 -9.86
CA LEU A 13 0.25 -4.95 -9.39
C LEU A 13 0.27 -5.01 -7.85
N ARG A 14 -0.63 -4.28 -7.21
CA ARG A 14 -0.97 -4.47 -5.81
C ARG A 14 -2.03 -5.57 -5.71
N LEU A 15 -1.68 -6.67 -5.05
CA LEU A 15 -2.54 -7.84 -4.92
C LEU A 15 -2.98 -7.97 -3.45
N SER A 16 -4.24 -7.68 -3.20
CA SER A 16 -4.84 -7.84 -1.87
C SER A 16 -5.20 -9.31 -1.69
N VAL A 17 -4.57 -9.96 -0.72
CA VAL A 17 -4.77 -11.40 -0.51
C VAL A 17 -5.90 -11.68 0.47
N THR A 18 -6.34 -10.72 1.27
CA THR A 18 -7.48 -10.89 2.19
C THR A 18 -8.11 -9.55 2.48
N ASP A 19 -9.38 -9.54 2.87
CA ASP A 19 -10.10 -8.39 3.40
C ASP A 19 -9.87 -8.21 4.91
N ARG A 20 -9.46 -9.27 5.63
CA ARG A 20 -9.36 -9.28 7.09
C ARG A 20 -8.15 -8.54 7.62
N CYS A 21 -8.31 -7.89 8.77
CA CYS A 21 -7.22 -7.25 9.51
C CYS A 21 -7.34 -7.50 11.03
N ASN A 22 -6.20 -7.67 11.69
CA ASN A 22 -6.07 -7.83 13.15
C ASN A 22 -5.96 -6.49 13.89
N LEU A 23 -5.84 -5.36 13.18
CA LEU A 23 -5.87 -3.99 13.70
C LEU A 23 -7.17 -3.25 13.30
N ARG A 24 -7.44 -2.11 13.93
CA ARG A 24 -8.55 -1.18 13.62
C ARG A 24 -8.04 0.26 13.59
N CYS A 25 -7.10 0.52 12.68
CA CYS A 25 -6.45 1.83 12.56
C CYS A 25 -7.49 2.90 12.23
N LYS A 26 -7.52 3.99 13.00
CA LYS A 26 -8.50 5.09 12.83
C LYS A 26 -8.60 5.63 11.40
N TYR A 27 -7.47 5.74 10.70
CA TYR A 27 -7.45 6.30 9.34
C TYR A 27 -7.86 5.31 8.23
N CYS A 28 -8.11 4.05 8.56
CA CYS A 28 -8.23 2.96 7.60
C CYS A 28 -9.45 2.08 7.89
N MET A 29 -9.59 1.60 9.13
CA MET A 29 -10.72 0.79 9.58
C MET A 29 -11.29 1.29 10.92
N PRO A 30 -11.93 2.47 10.96
CA PRO A 30 -12.38 3.10 12.21
C PRO A 30 -13.60 2.41 12.85
N GLU A 31 -14.47 1.79 12.05
CA GLU A 31 -15.73 1.20 12.53
C GLU A 31 -15.49 0.00 13.46
N ASP A 32 -16.39 -0.22 14.42
CA ASP A 32 -16.28 -1.33 15.36
C ASP A 32 -16.78 -2.66 14.75
N GLU A 33 -17.74 -2.59 13.82
CA GLU A 33 -18.31 -3.74 13.11
C GLU A 33 -17.89 -3.74 11.64
N TYR A 34 -17.51 -4.91 11.13
CA TYR A 34 -17.07 -5.10 9.75
C TYR A 34 -17.73 -6.33 9.15
N ALA A 35 -18.38 -6.15 8.00
CA ALA A 35 -18.86 -7.25 7.18
C ALA A 35 -17.67 -7.80 6.38
N TRP A 36 -17.17 -8.95 6.79
CA TRP A 36 -16.15 -9.65 6.00
C TRP A 36 -16.78 -10.33 4.79
N LEU A 37 -16.03 -10.36 3.71
CA LEU A 37 -16.42 -11.07 2.51
C LEU A 37 -16.58 -12.58 2.79
N PRO A 38 -17.62 -13.21 2.24
CA PRO A 38 -17.78 -14.67 2.26
C PRO A 38 -16.54 -15.38 1.71
N ARG A 39 -16.17 -16.52 2.29
CA ARG A 39 -14.90 -17.20 1.92
C ARG A 39 -14.87 -17.66 0.46
N ASP A 40 -16.01 -18.06 -0.09
CA ASP A 40 -16.21 -18.49 -1.48
C ASP A 40 -16.08 -17.34 -2.49
N THR A 41 -16.27 -16.09 -2.04
CA THR A 41 -16.06 -14.90 -2.87
C THR A 41 -14.59 -14.54 -3.01
N ILE A 42 -13.72 -14.98 -2.10
CA ILE A 42 -12.28 -14.72 -2.15
C ILE A 42 -11.62 -15.62 -3.20
N LEU A 43 -10.76 -15.04 -4.04
CA LEU A 43 -9.94 -15.77 -5.00
C LEU A 43 -9.01 -16.75 -4.28
N THR A 44 -8.89 -17.97 -4.79
CA THR A 44 -7.87 -18.92 -4.33
C THR A 44 -6.47 -18.45 -4.72
N PHE A 45 -5.43 -19.06 -4.16
CA PHE A 45 -4.06 -18.71 -4.55
C PHE A 45 -3.75 -19.13 -5.98
N GLU A 46 -4.35 -20.21 -6.46
CA GLU A 46 -4.26 -20.67 -7.84
C GLU A 46 -4.91 -19.64 -8.79
N GLU A 47 -6.11 -19.15 -8.46
CA GLU A 47 -6.79 -18.10 -9.24
C GLU A 47 -5.98 -16.79 -9.24
N MET A 48 -5.43 -16.39 -8.08
CA MET A 48 -4.56 -15.21 -7.99
C MET A 48 -3.26 -15.37 -8.79
N ALA A 49 -2.65 -16.55 -8.78
CA ALA A 49 -1.44 -16.84 -9.54
C ALA A 49 -1.73 -16.82 -11.05
N GLU A 50 -2.87 -17.36 -11.48
CA GLU A 50 -3.31 -17.33 -12.86
C GLU A 50 -3.55 -15.89 -13.35
N LEU A 51 -4.32 -15.08 -12.62
CA LEU A 51 -4.51 -13.67 -12.96
C LEU A 51 -3.18 -12.91 -12.96
N THR A 52 -2.31 -13.16 -11.98
CA THR A 52 -0.98 -12.54 -11.94
C THR A 52 -0.15 -12.93 -13.18
N ALA A 53 -0.23 -14.17 -13.65
CA ALA A 53 0.43 -14.59 -14.88
C ALA A 53 -0.08 -13.78 -16.10
N VAL A 54 -1.40 -13.58 -16.21
CA VAL A 54 -2.01 -12.72 -17.25
C VAL A 54 -1.44 -11.29 -17.18
N PHE A 55 -1.37 -10.70 -15.99
CA PHE A 55 -0.80 -9.35 -15.80
C PHE A 55 0.68 -9.27 -16.20
N THR A 56 1.47 -10.29 -15.86
CA THR A 56 2.91 -10.31 -16.21
C THR A 56 3.15 -10.45 -17.72
N GLU A 57 2.25 -11.10 -18.47
CA GLU A 57 2.30 -11.12 -19.94
C GLU A 57 2.05 -9.73 -20.54
N LEU A 58 1.39 -8.82 -19.82
CA LEU A 58 1.08 -7.47 -20.28
C LEU A 58 2.10 -6.40 -19.85
N GLY A 59 3.07 -6.76 -19.00
CA GLY A 59 4.18 -5.89 -18.60
C GLY A 59 4.35 -5.70 -17.10
N VAL A 60 3.50 -6.30 -16.26
CA VAL A 60 3.70 -6.27 -14.81
C VAL A 60 4.96 -7.05 -14.44
N ASP A 61 5.90 -6.40 -13.76
CA ASP A 61 7.15 -7.00 -13.28
C ASP A 61 7.33 -6.89 -11.75
N LYS A 62 6.45 -6.16 -11.07
CA LYS A 62 6.44 -5.96 -9.62
C LYS A 62 5.09 -6.31 -9.02
N VAL A 63 5.09 -7.25 -8.09
CA VAL A 63 3.89 -7.67 -7.35
C VAL A 63 4.04 -7.27 -5.89
N ARG A 64 3.08 -6.51 -5.36
CA ARG A 64 3.02 -6.16 -3.93
C ARG A 64 1.83 -6.84 -3.28
N LEU A 65 2.10 -7.76 -2.38
CA LEU A 65 1.12 -8.42 -1.54
C LEU A 65 0.67 -7.48 -0.42
N THR A 66 -0.64 -7.32 -0.30
CA THR A 66 -1.32 -6.53 0.75
C THR A 66 -2.57 -7.28 1.20
N GLY A 67 -3.46 -6.63 1.95
CA GLY A 67 -4.76 -7.18 2.34
C GLY A 67 -5.69 -6.07 2.83
N GLY A 68 -6.49 -6.39 3.84
CA GLY A 68 -6.21 -5.88 5.18
C GLY A 68 -4.81 -6.30 5.64
N GLU A 69 -4.69 -7.24 6.57
CA GLU A 69 -3.40 -7.81 7.00
C GLU A 69 -3.10 -9.11 6.25
N PRO A 70 -2.16 -9.13 5.28
CA PRO A 70 -1.88 -10.30 4.45
C PRO A 70 -1.46 -11.54 5.24
N LEU A 71 -0.75 -11.37 6.36
CA LEU A 71 -0.24 -12.48 7.18
C LEU A 71 -1.35 -13.28 7.89
N LEU A 72 -2.59 -12.78 7.91
CA LEU A 72 -3.75 -13.54 8.37
C LEU A 72 -4.18 -14.62 7.36
N ARG A 73 -3.78 -14.49 6.09
CA ARG A 73 -4.12 -15.50 5.09
C ARG A 73 -3.20 -16.70 5.23
N ARG A 74 -3.77 -17.80 5.70
CA ARG A 74 -3.09 -19.08 5.88
C ARG A 74 -2.35 -19.49 4.60
N ASP A 75 -1.17 -20.09 4.78
CA ASP A 75 -0.30 -20.61 3.73
C ASP A 75 0.23 -19.52 2.76
N LEU A 76 0.32 -18.25 3.19
CA LEU A 76 0.90 -17.18 2.38
C LEU A 76 2.31 -17.51 1.84
N PRO A 77 3.23 -18.16 2.58
CA PRO A 77 4.53 -18.56 2.02
C PRO A 77 4.41 -19.48 0.79
N ARG A 78 3.41 -20.37 0.75
CA ARG A 78 3.14 -21.23 -0.42
C ARG A 78 2.77 -20.38 -1.63
N PHE A 79 1.95 -19.35 -1.44
CA PHE A 79 1.58 -18.44 -2.52
C PHE A 79 2.76 -17.61 -3.02
N VAL A 80 3.59 -17.08 -2.11
CA VAL A 80 4.83 -16.39 -2.48
C VAL A 80 5.71 -17.30 -3.34
N ARG A 81 5.84 -18.58 -2.98
CA ARG A 81 6.59 -19.56 -3.78
C ARG A 81 6.00 -19.70 -5.18
N GLN A 82 4.68 -19.88 -5.31
CA GLN A 82 4.01 -19.96 -6.62
C GLN A 82 4.28 -18.72 -7.48
N LEU A 83 4.22 -17.52 -6.90
CA LEU A 83 4.56 -16.29 -7.62
C LEU A 83 6.04 -16.26 -8.05
N SER A 84 6.96 -16.71 -7.19
CA SER A 84 8.41 -16.70 -7.46
C SER A 84 8.82 -17.60 -8.64
N GLU A 85 7.99 -18.57 -9.01
CA GLU A 85 8.19 -19.43 -10.19
C GLU A 85 7.99 -18.66 -11.51
N ASN A 86 7.21 -17.58 -11.50
CA ASN A 86 7.03 -16.73 -12.66
C ASN A 86 8.23 -15.78 -12.83
N ARG A 87 9.16 -16.15 -13.72
CA ARG A 87 10.39 -15.41 -14.01
C ARG A 87 10.20 -13.99 -14.57
N ARG A 88 8.99 -13.60 -14.97
CA ARG A 88 8.67 -12.21 -15.36
C ARG A 88 8.54 -11.29 -14.15
N ILE A 89 8.31 -11.84 -12.96
CA ILE A 89 8.25 -11.09 -11.72
C ILE A 89 9.68 -10.87 -11.23
N THR A 90 10.10 -9.61 -11.26
CA THR A 90 11.43 -9.18 -10.78
C THR A 90 11.43 -8.89 -9.28
N GLU A 91 10.25 -8.66 -8.71
CA GLU A 91 10.10 -8.27 -7.31
C GLU A 91 8.75 -8.73 -6.74
N ILE A 92 8.81 -9.42 -5.59
CA ILE A 92 7.65 -9.73 -4.76
C ILE A 92 7.86 -9.00 -3.43
N ALA A 93 7.00 -8.02 -3.16
CA ALA A 93 7.04 -7.24 -1.94
C ALA A 93 5.82 -7.50 -1.07
N LEU A 94 5.98 -7.40 0.24
CA LEU A 94 4.90 -7.50 1.22
C LEU A 94 4.75 -6.15 1.93
N THR A 95 3.52 -5.67 2.10
CA THR A 95 3.20 -4.63 3.08
C THR A 95 2.36 -5.26 4.21
N SER A 96 2.81 -5.13 5.45
CA SER A 96 2.17 -5.73 6.63
C SER A 96 2.29 -4.78 7.83
N ASN A 97 1.38 -4.90 8.80
CA ASN A 97 1.52 -4.23 10.09
C ASN A 97 2.58 -4.87 11.00
N GLY A 98 3.16 -6.01 10.61
CA GLY A 98 4.30 -6.62 11.31
C GLY A 98 3.95 -7.51 12.49
N VAL A 99 2.72 -7.49 13.00
CA VAL A 99 2.31 -8.24 14.22
C VAL A 99 2.58 -9.74 14.09
N LEU A 100 2.37 -10.31 12.90
CA LEU A 100 2.53 -11.75 12.63
C LEU A 100 3.84 -12.08 11.92
N MET A 101 4.74 -11.11 11.76
CA MET A 101 5.99 -11.35 11.03
C MET A 101 6.95 -12.27 11.80
N ALA A 102 6.90 -12.27 13.13
CA ALA A 102 7.76 -13.11 13.95
C ALA A 102 7.64 -14.60 13.59
N ASP A 103 6.41 -15.05 13.29
CA ASP A 103 6.11 -16.45 12.99
C ASP A 103 6.38 -16.83 11.53
N GLN A 104 6.46 -15.86 10.61
CA GLN A 104 6.41 -16.11 9.17
C GLN A 104 7.61 -15.56 8.38
N ALA A 105 8.46 -14.72 8.98
CA ALA A 105 9.56 -14.04 8.28
C ALA A 105 10.51 -15.01 7.56
N ALA A 106 10.93 -16.09 8.24
CA ALA A 106 11.85 -17.07 7.67
C ALA A 106 11.22 -17.82 6.47
N ASP A 107 9.99 -18.28 6.62
CA ASP A 107 9.27 -19.02 5.57
C ASP A 107 8.99 -18.14 4.34
N LEU A 108 8.64 -16.87 4.56
CA LEU A 108 8.45 -15.90 3.48
C LEU A 108 9.75 -15.59 2.75
N SER A 109 10.86 -15.43 3.48
CA SER A 109 12.20 -15.24 2.91
C SER A 109 12.58 -16.45 2.06
N PHE A 110 12.45 -17.67 2.60
CA PHE A 110 12.71 -18.90 1.87
C PHE A 110 11.83 -19.00 0.62
N ALA A 111 10.55 -18.65 0.72
CA ALA A 111 9.58 -18.67 -0.37
C ALA A 111 9.92 -17.73 -1.55
N GLY A 112 10.85 -16.78 -1.36
CA GLY A 112 11.29 -15.87 -2.41
C GLY A 112 10.74 -14.45 -2.30
N LEU A 113 10.20 -14.06 -1.13
CA LEU A 113 9.82 -12.67 -0.87
C LEU A 113 11.08 -11.80 -0.81
N THR A 114 11.15 -10.74 -1.62
CA THR A 114 12.38 -9.94 -1.78
C THR A 114 12.39 -8.66 -0.96
N ARG A 115 11.22 -8.14 -0.58
CA ARG A 115 11.11 -6.90 0.20
C ARG A 115 9.96 -6.95 1.19
N VAL A 116 10.22 -6.47 2.40
CA VAL A 116 9.22 -6.25 3.44
C VAL A 116 9.06 -4.76 3.69
N THR A 117 7.81 -4.31 3.75
CA THR A 117 7.41 -2.98 4.19
C THR A 117 6.53 -3.15 5.44
N ILE A 118 6.98 -2.64 6.58
CA ILE A 118 6.21 -2.64 7.83
C ILE A 118 5.53 -1.29 7.99
N SER A 119 4.21 -1.28 8.17
CA SER A 119 3.48 -0.08 8.57
C SER A 119 3.77 0.23 10.04
N LEU A 120 4.56 1.27 10.30
CA LEU A 120 5.02 1.67 11.62
C LEU A 120 4.72 3.16 11.85
N ASP A 121 3.53 3.43 12.38
CA ASP A 121 3.05 4.81 12.56
C ASP A 121 3.55 5.49 13.84
N THR A 122 4.12 4.75 14.79
CA THR A 122 4.62 5.30 16.06
C THR A 122 5.55 4.29 16.73
N LEU A 123 6.51 4.80 17.52
CA LEU A 123 7.38 4.00 18.40
C LEU A 123 6.81 3.90 19.82
N ARG A 124 5.68 4.57 20.09
CA ARG A 124 5.07 4.68 21.43
C ARG A 124 3.87 3.76 21.55
N ALA A 125 3.91 2.86 22.54
CA ALA A 125 2.89 1.82 22.73
C ALA A 125 1.48 2.38 23.01
N ASP A 126 1.38 3.47 23.77
CA ASP A 126 0.14 4.16 24.07
C ASP A 126 -0.50 4.77 22.80
N ARG A 127 0.31 5.44 21.97
CA ARG A 127 -0.14 5.93 20.65
C ARG A 127 -0.50 4.81 19.72
N PHE A 128 0.24 3.70 19.71
CA PHE A 128 -0.10 2.54 18.89
C PHE A 128 -1.48 2.00 19.28
N ARG A 129 -1.73 1.82 20.58
CA ARG A 129 -3.02 1.34 21.09
C ARG A 129 -4.16 2.29 20.76
N ALA A 130 -3.93 3.60 20.91
CA ALA A 130 -4.93 4.61 20.58
C ALA A 130 -5.23 4.67 19.08
N LEU A 131 -4.25 4.44 18.22
CA LEU A 131 -4.40 4.45 16.77
C LEU A 131 -5.10 3.18 16.26
N THR A 132 -4.64 2.02 16.71
CA THR A 132 -5.00 0.71 16.15
C THR A 132 -6.14 0.02 16.89
N LYS A 133 -6.56 0.57 18.04
CA LYS A 133 -7.48 -0.03 19.03
C LYS A 133 -7.01 -1.41 19.55
N ARG A 134 -5.72 -1.75 19.42
CA ARG A 134 -5.15 -3.04 19.84
C ARG A 134 -3.85 -2.84 20.61
N ASP A 135 -3.60 -3.70 21.59
CA ASP A 135 -2.38 -3.68 22.40
C ASP A 135 -1.35 -4.71 21.86
N LEU A 136 -0.87 -4.45 20.64
CA LEU A 136 0.00 -5.36 19.87
C LEU A 136 1.33 -4.72 19.48
N HIS A 137 1.69 -3.59 20.08
CA HIS A 137 2.90 -2.83 19.75
C HIS A 137 4.15 -3.72 19.82
N HIS A 138 4.34 -4.43 20.94
CA HIS A 138 5.50 -5.31 21.13
C HIS A 138 5.63 -6.40 20.04
N HIS A 139 4.52 -6.96 19.56
CA HIS A 139 4.53 -7.95 18.48
C HIS A 139 5.08 -7.36 17.17
N VAL A 140 4.83 -6.08 16.88
CA VAL A 140 5.40 -5.41 15.71
C VAL A 140 6.92 -5.38 15.79
N PHE A 141 7.49 -5.04 16.96
CA PHE A 141 8.94 -4.99 17.14
C PHE A 141 9.58 -6.37 17.12
N ASP A 142 8.92 -7.39 17.65
CA ASP A 142 9.37 -8.77 17.52
C ASP A 142 9.32 -9.24 16.06
N GLY A 143 8.31 -8.82 15.31
CA GLY A 143 8.23 -9.01 13.86
C GLY A 143 9.38 -8.33 13.10
N ILE A 144 9.74 -7.09 13.47
CA ILE A 144 10.86 -6.37 12.87
C ILE A 144 12.18 -7.10 13.14
N LYS A 145 12.42 -7.56 14.37
CA LYS A 145 13.61 -8.37 14.70
C LYS A 145 13.67 -9.64 13.86
N ALA A 146 12.55 -10.32 13.65
CA ALA A 146 12.49 -11.53 12.84
C ALA A 146 12.78 -11.23 11.36
N VAL A 147 12.32 -10.11 10.82
CA VAL A 147 12.67 -9.65 9.46
C VAL A 147 14.17 -9.40 9.32
N VAL A 148 14.78 -8.71 10.28
CA VAL A 148 16.23 -8.49 10.29
C VAL A 148 16.98 -9.83 10.35
N HIS A 149 16.57 -10.73 11.24
CA HIS A 149 17.19 -12.04 11.40
C HIS A 149 17.04 -12.94 10.16
N ALA A 150 15.91 -12.86 9.45
CA ALA A 150 15.65 -13.59 8.22
C ALA A 150 16.45 -13.07 7.01
N GLY A 151 17.18 -11.95 7.16
CA GLY A 151 18.12 -11.45 6.15
C GLY A 151 17.46 -10.91 4.89
N PHE A 152 16.27 -10.30 5.00
CA PHE A 152 15.59 -9.71 3.84
C PHE A 152 16.48 -8.66 3.16
N PRO A 153 16.60 -8.67 1.82
CA PRO A 153 17.44 -7.69 1.10
C PRO A 153 17.00 -6.23 1.27
N SER A 154 15.73 -6.01 1.59
CA SER A 154 15.18 -4.67 1.77
C SER A 154 14.07 -4.67 2.82
N LEU A 155 14.29 -3.89 3.88
CA LEU A 155 13.31 -3.54 4.90
C LEU A 155 12.95 -2.06 4.77
N LYS A 156 11.66 -1.76 4.81
CA LYS A 156 11.14 -0.39 4.78
C LYS A 156 10.10 -0.18 5.86
N PHE A 157 10.02 1.03 6.37
CA PHE A 157 8.95 1.47 7.26
C PHE A 157 8.09 2.50 6.53
N ASP A 158 6.80 2.23 6.41
CA ASP A 158 5.84 3.22 5.93
C ASP A 158 5.13 3.80 7.15
N THR A 159 5.16 5.14 7.29
CA THR A 159 4.55 5.88 8.41
C THR A 159 3.61 6.92 7.83
N VAL A 160 2.30 6.79 8.10
CA VAL A 160 1.34 7.87 7.80
C VAL A 160 1.50 8.94 8.86
N VAL A 161 1.94 10.13 8.45
CA VAL A 161 2.16 11.25 9.36
C VAL A 161 0.87 12.06 9.49
N ILE A 162 0.35 12.09 10.71
CA ILE A 162 -0.86 12.81 11.10
C ILE A 162 -0.43 13.93 12.04
N LYS A 163 -0.67 15.17 11.61
CA LYS A 163 -0.32 16.38 12.35
C LYS A 163 -1.04 16.43 13.70
N GLY A 164 -0.31 16.77 14.76
CA GLY A 164 -0.80 16.76 16.13
C GLY A 164 -0.93 15.36 16.75
N TYR A 165 -0.38 14.31 16.12
CA TYR A 165 -0.48 12.94 16.60
C TYR A 165 0.87 12.23 16.70
N ASN A 166 1.55 12.06 15.57
CA ASN A 166 2.85 11.37 15.44
C ASN A 166 3.89 12.18 14.65
N ASP A 167 3.58 13.42 14.29
CA ASP A 167 4.47 14.34 13.59
C ASP A 167 5.68 14.79 14.45
N ASP A 168 5.65 14.53 15.75
CA ASP A 168 6.78 14.71 16.66
C ASP A 168 7.78 13.52 16.64
N GLU A 169 7.44 12.38 16.02
CA GLU A 169 8.29 11.17 15.99
C GLU A 169 9.14 11.04 14.71
N LEU A 170 9.14 12.04 13.81
CA LEU A 170 9.87 11.92 12.52
C LEU A 170 11.36 11.62 12.70
N VAL A 171 12.01 12.29 13.65
CA VAL A 171 13.43 12.05 13.96
C VAL A 171 13.61 10.66 14.55
N ASP A 172 12.83 10.32 15.57
CA ASP A 172 12.94 9.05 16.30
C ASP A 172 12.71 7.84 15.39
N LEU A 173 11.76 7.94 14.44
CA LEU A 173 11.51 6.91 13.45
C LEU A 173 12.71 6.70 12.51
N ILE A 174 13.33 7.77 12.03
CA ILE A 174 14.56 7.68 11.22
C ILE A 174 15.67 7.02 12.04
N GLU A 175 15.91 7.49 13.26
CA GLU A 175 16.96 6.94 14.13
C GLU A 175 16.72 5.45 14.41
N TYR A 176 15.48 5.05 14.70
CA TYR A 176 15.13 3.64 14.84
C TYR A 176 15.41 2.87 13.54
N GLY A 177 15.02 3.40 12.38
CA GLY A 177 15.31 2.82 11.07
C GLY A 177 16.80 2.54 10.86
N LYS A 178 17.69 3.45 11.26
CA LYS A 178 19.15 3.26 11.21
C LYS A 178 19.58 2.04 12.03
N THR A 179 19.04 1.85 13.23
CA THR A 179 19.44 0.74 14.13
C THR A 179 19.16 -0.66 13.56
N VAL A 180 18.15 -0.77 12.69
CA VAL A 180 17.71 -2.05 12.11
C VAL A 180 17.96 -2.15 10.60
N GLY A 181 18.62 -1.15 10.00
CA GLY A 181 18.89 -1.11 8.56
C GLY A 181 17.63 -0.94 7.69
N GLY A 182 16.59 -0.31 8.20
CA GLY A 182 15.33 -0.06 7.49
C GLY A 182 15.21 1.37 6.96
N GLU A 183 14.83 1.53 5.69
CA GLU A 183 14.53 2.86 5.11
C GLU A 183 13.14 3.32 5.55
N VAL A 184 13.06 4.48 6.22
CA VAL A 184 11.79 5.10 6.62
C VAL A 184 11.19 5.91 5.49
N ARG A 185 9.87 5.82 5.34
CA ARG A 185 9.06 6.53 4.36
C ARG A 185 7.88 7.18 5.04
N PHE A 186 7.89 8.50 5.06
CA PHE A 186 6.76 9.28 5.55
C PHE A 186 5.73 9.45 4.45
N ILE A 187 4.47 9.27 4.78
CA ILE A 187 3.34 9.38 3.87
C ILE A 187 2.44 10.50 4.37
N GLU A 188 2.14 11.48 3.52
CA GLU A 188 1.14 12.49 3.85
C GLU A 188 -0.23 11.83 4.02
N TYR A 189 -0.94 12.18 5.08
CA TYR A 189 -2.28 11.64 5.30
C TYR A 189 -3.21 11.97 4.11
N MET A 190 -3.81 10.94 3.52
CA MET A 190 -4.56 11.00 2.24
C MET A 190 -6.07 11.05 2.43
N ASP A 191 -6.76 11.78 1.55
CA ASP A 191 -8.23 11.85 1.45
C ASP A 191 -8.81 10.73 0.56
N VAL A 192 -8.41 9.48 0.82
CA VAL A 192 -8.92 8.28 0.13
C VAL A 192 -10.24 7.78 0.76
N GLY A 193 -10.95 6.89 0.07
CA GLY A 193 -12.31 6.48 0.45
C GLY A 193 -12.49 5.98 1.89
N GLY A 194 -11.47 5.34 2.48
CA GLY A 194 -11.51 4.85 3.87
C GLY A 194 -11.15 5.90 4.94
N ALA A 195 -10.66 7.08 4.56
CA ALA A 195 -10.22 8.11 5.47
C ALA A 195 -11.37 9.06 5.85
N THR A 196 -12.34 8.54 6.62
CA THR A 196 -13.61 9.24 6.93
C THR A 196 -13.48 10.47 7.83
N ASP A 197 -12.39 10.53 8.60
CA ASP A 197 -12.06 11.59 9.57
C ASP A 197 -10.90 12.47 9.09
N TRP A 198 -10.57 12.43 7.80
CA TRP A 198 -9.49 13.22 7.22
C TRP A 198 -9.87 14.69 7.12
N SER A 199 -8.89 15.57 7.36
CA SER A 199 -8.97 17.00 7.07
C SER A 199 -7.61 17.53 6.62
N MET A 200 -7.60 18.63 5.86
CA MET A 200 -6.35 19.29 5.48
C MET A 200 -5.54 19.75 6.71
N SER A 201 -6.21 20.05 7.82
CA SER A 201 -5.53 20.47 9.07
C SER A 201 -4.66 19.38 9.70
N GLN A 202 -4.93 18.11 9.40
CA GLN A 202 -4.18 16.96 9.88
C GLN A 202 -3.03 16.55 8.95
N VAL A 203 -2.92 17.19 7.79
CA VAL A 203 -1.87 16.89 6.82
C VAL A 203 -0.59 17.57 7.27
N CYS A 204 0.41 16.77 7.64
CA CYS A 204 1.79 17.23 7.70
C CYS A 204 2.36 17.13 6.28
N SER A 205 2.66 18.27 5.65
CA SER A 205 3.15 18.33 4.28
C SER A 205 4.61 17.92 4.18
N ARG A 206 5.05 17.49 2.98
CA ARG A 206 6.48 17.29 2.68
C ARG A 206 7.33 18.49 3.08
N ALA A 207 6.86 19.71 2.83
CA ALA A 207 7.59 20.93 3.18
C ALA A 207 7.80 21.05 4.70
N GLU A 208 6.75 20.80 5.50
CA GLU A 208 6.84 20.80 6.96
C GLU A 208 7.75 19.69 7.49
N MET A 209 7.65 18.48 6.94
CA MET A 209 8.54 17.36 7.30
C MET A 209 10.01 17.69 7.01
N LEU A 210 10.31 18.22 5.81
CA LEU A 210 11.68 18.59 5.43
C LEU A 210 12.23 19.72 6.28
N ASP A 211 11.40 20.71 6.64
CA ASP A 211 11.82 21.81 7.50
C ASP A 211 12.14 21.32 8.93
N LEU A 212 11.30 20.46 9.51
CA LEU A 212 11.55 19.84 10.82
C LEU A 212 12.84 19.03 10.81
N LEU A 213 12.99 18.13 9.83
CA LEU A 213 14.17 17.28 9.70
C LEU A 213 15.43 18.12 9.41
N GLY A 214 15.33 19.14 8.56
CA GLY A 214 16.42 20.06 8.25
C GLY A 214 16.90 20.82 9.48
N ARG A 215 15.99 21.29 10.33
CA ARG A 215 16.33 21.95 11.61
C ARG A 215 17.05 21.02 12.58
N HIS A 216 16.69 19.73 12.62
CA HIS A 216 17.33 18.76 13.50
C HIS A 216 18.70 18.31 12.99
N TYR A 217 18.80 17.90 11.72
CA TYR A 217 20.01 17.30 11.16
C TYR A 217 21.00 18.31 10.55
N GLY A 218 20.64 19.60 10.46
CA GLY A 218 21.48 20.63 9.87
C GLY A 218 21.48 20.64 8.33
N GLY A 219 20.53 19.96 7.70
CA GLY A 219 20.34 19.95 6.25
C GLY A 219 19.73 18.66 5.74
N VAL A 220 19.05 18.74 4.59
CA VAL A 220 18.49 17.59 3.87
C VAL A 220 18.71 17.80 2.37
N THR A 221 19.26 16.80 1.69
CA THR A 221 19.56 16.88 0.25
C THR A 221 18.66 15.92 -0.53
N PRO A 222 17.98 16.36 -1.61
CA PRO A 222 17.21 15.44 -2.45
C PRO A 222 18.11 14.43 -3.17
N VAL A 223 17.66 13.19 -3.26
CA VAL A 223 18.29 12.12 -4.03
C VAL A 223 17.57 12.00 -5.37
N PHE A 224 18.25 12.38 -6.45
CA PHE A 224 17.69 12.32 -7.79
C PHE A 224 17.80 10.93 -8.38
N GLU A 225 16.66 10.24 -8.53
CA GLU A 225 16.58 8.95 -9.18
C GLU A 225 15.54 8.98 -10.30
N HIS A 226 15.84 8.35 -11.43
CA HIS A 226 14.84 8.08 -12.46
C HIS A 226 13.97 6.89 -12.03
N SER A 227 13.06 7.14 -11.09
CA SER A 227 12.15 6.14 -10.55
C SER A 227 10.70 6.60 -10.68
N VAL A 228 9.81 5.65 -10.98
CA VAL A 228 8.35 5.83 -10.91
C VAL A 228 7.80 5.55 -9.51
N ALA A 229 8.69 5.32 -8.53
CA ALA A 229 8.30 5.12 -7.14
C ALA A 229 7.62 6.39 -6.59
N PRO A 230 6.56 6.26 -5.76
CA PRO A 230 5.85 7.41 -5.21
C PRO A 230 6.66 8.23 -4.21
N ALA A 231 7.67 7.61 -3.59
CA ALA A 231 8.50 8.25 -2.58
C ALA A 231 9.61 9.05 -3.25
N GLU A 232 9.61 10.35 -3.00
CA GLU A 232 10.78 11.20 -3.21
C GLU A 232 11.79 10.89 -2.11
N ARG A 233 13.05 10.70 -2.48
CA ARG A 233 14.10 10.28 -1.54
C ARG A 233 14.99 11.47 -1.18
N PHE A 234 15.44 11.46 0.07
CA PHE A 234 16.25 12.51 0.66
C PHE A 234 17.38 11.89 1.48
N MET A 235 18.50 12.58 1.56
CA MET A 235 19.71 12.15 2.25
C MET A 235 20.08 13.13 3.35
N LEU A 236 20.38 12.59 4.52
CA LEU A 236 20.90 13.31 5.68
C LEU A 236 22.43 13.43 5.62
N PRO A 237 23.06 14.34 6.39
CA PRO A 237 24.52 14.55 6.35
C PRO A 237 25.37 13.32 6.69
N ASP A 238 24.82 12.38 7.47
CA ASP A 238 25.48 11.11 7.81
C ASP A 238 25.33 10.03 6.72
N GLY A 239 24.70 10.36 5.59
CA GLY A 239 24.45 9.46 4.47
C GLY A 239 23.15 8.65 4.57
N THR A 240 22.39 8.78 5.67
CA THR A 240 21.11 8.09 5.83
C THR A 240 20.10 8.57 4.80
N VAL A 241 19.42 7.63 4.14
CA VAL A 241 18.37 7.93 3.17
C VAL A 241 16.99 7.62 3.74
N PHE A 242 16.05 8.53 3.54
CA PHE A 242 14.63 8.36 3.85
C PHE A 242 13.77 8.81 2.67
N GLY A 243 12.48 8.49 2.70
CA GLY A 243 11.53 8.88 1.67
C GLY A 243 10.37 9.72 2.22
N ILE A 244 9.79 10.56 1.36
CA ILE A 244 8.49 11.20 1.59
C ILE A 244 7.58 10.89 0.39
N ILE A 245 6.35 10.46 0.65
CA ILE A 245 5.28 10.27 -0.33
C ILE A 245 4.32 11.46 -0.20
N PRO A 246 4.44 12.50 -1.05
CA PRO A 246 3.64 13.72 -0.95
C PRO A 246 2.26 13.54 -1.60
N SER A 247 1.53 12.51 -1.18
CA SER A 247 0.30 12.04 -1.81
C SER A 247 -0.83 13.07 -1.86
N THR A 248 -0.81 14.07 -0.97
CA THR A 248 -1.90 15.02 -0.77
C THR A 248 -1.54 16.39 -1.34
N THR A 249 -0.31 16.86 -1.10
CA THR A 249 0.15 18.19 -1.48
C THR A 249 0.84 18.22 -2.84
N THR A 250 1.52 17.15 -3.26
CA THR A 250 2.21 17.09 -4.55
C THR A 250 1.94 15.76 -5.26
N PRO A 251 0.71 15.55 -5.78
CA PRO A 251 0.32 14.29 -6.41
C PRO A 251 1.22 13.86 -7.56
N PHE A 252 1.44 12.54 -7.67
CA PHE A 252 2.32 11.90 -8.65
C PHE A 252 1.54 11.04 -9.68
N CYS A 253 0.30 11.43 -10.02
CA CYS A 253 -0.54 10.60 -10.91
C CYS A 253 0.07 10.47 -12.32
N ARG A 254 0.81 11.48 -12.79
CA ARG A 254 1.46 11.50 -14.11
C ARG A 254 2.43 10.35 -14.36
N SER A 255 3.09 9.83 -13.33
CA SER A 255 4.03 8.70 -13.44
C SER A 255 3.46 7.38 -12.92
N CYS A 256 2.18 7.34 -12.52
CA CYS A 256 1.61 6.19 -11.83
C CYS A 256 1.42 4.97 -12.77
N ASP A 257 2.16 3.90 -12.48
CA ASP A 257 2.18 2.62 -13.20
C ASP A 257 1.44 1.46 -12.49
N ARG A 258 0.71 1.82 -11.43
CA ARG A 258 0.09 0.89 -10.48
C ARG A 258 -1.36 0.57 -10.83
N SER A 259 -1.74 -0.68 -10.59
CA SER A 259 -3.12 -1.15 -10.49
C SER A 259 -3.31 -2.00 -9.23
N ARG A 260 -4.56 -2.28 -8.85
CA ARG A 260 -4.89 -3.09 -7.67
C ARG A 260 -5.88 -4.18 -8.02
N LEU A 261 -5.56 -5.42 -7.69
CA LEU A 261 -6.51 -6.53 -7.65
C LEU A 261 -6.88 -6.79 -6.19
N THR A 262 -8.17 -6.71 -5.89
CA THR A 262 -8.73 -7.00 -4.56
C THR A 262 -8.90 -8.51 -4.36
N ALA A 263 -9.15 -8.95 -3.13
CA ALA A 263 -9.12 -10.38 -2.80
C ALA A 263 -10.30 -11.15 -3.38
N ASP A 264 -11.40 -10.47 -3.68
CA ASP A 264 -12.57 -10.99 -4.40
C ASP A 264 -12.46 -10.86 -5.93
N GLY A 265 -11.34 -10.34 -6.44
CA GLY A 265 -11.04 -10.27 -7.86
C GLY A 265 -11.55 -9.04 -8.60
N MET A 266 -11.92 -7.98 -7.88
CA MET A 266 -12.20 -6.69 -8.51
C MET A 266 -10.88 -5.94 -8.81
N TRP A 267 -10.70 -5.53 -10.06
CA TRP A 267 -9.51 -4.83 -10.53
C TRP A 267 -9.77 -3.32 -10.64
N TYR A 268 -8.97 -2.55 -9.90
CA TYR A 268 -9.05 -1.09 -9.83
C TYR A 268 -7.79 -0.45 -10.41
N LEU A 269 -7.98 0.65 -11.12
CA LEU A 269 -6.91 1.38 -11.83
C LEU A 269 -6.37 2.59 -11.06
N CYS A 270 -7.00 2.92 -9.93
CA CYS A 270 -6.65 4.04 -9.07
C CYS A 270 -7.06 3.73 -7.62
N LEU A 271 -6.37 4.31 -6.63
CA LEU A 271 -6.78 4.24 -5.21
C LEU A 271 -8.00 5.09 -4.89
N TYR A 272 -8.38 6.00 -5.78
CA TYR A 272 -9.54 6.87 -5.67
C TYR A 272 -10.72 6.39 -6.53
N ALA A 273 -10.59 5.22 -7.16
CA ALA A 273 -11.62 4.67 -8.03
C ALA A 273 -12.87 4.30 -7.21
N LYS A 274 -14.04 4.55 -7.79
CA LYS A 274 -15.34 4.23 -7.19
C LYS A 274 -15.92 2.91 -7.71
N ASP A 275 -15.37 2.42 -8.81
CA ASP A 275 -15.85 1.23 -9.52
C ASP A 275 -14.62 0.45 -10.02
N GLY A 276 -14.78 -0.87 -10.18
CA GLY A 276 -13.72 -1.79 -10.60
C GLY A 276 -14.21 -2.78 -11.65
N LEU A 277 -13.28 -3.42 -12.36
CA LEU A 277 -13.57 -4.47 -13.32
C LEU A 277 -13.52 -5.85 -12.65
N ASP A 278 -14.60 -6.64 -12.73
CA ASP A 278 -14.60 -8.02 -12.24
C ASP A 278 -13.74 -8.92 -13.14
N LEU A 279 -12.66 -9.47 -12.57
CA LEU A 279 -11.80 -10.47 -13.23
C LEU A 279 -12.02 -11.88 -12.66
N ARG A 280 -12.74 -12.02 -11.54
CA ARG A 280 -13.05 -13.32 -10.94
C ARG A 280 -14.12 -14.05 -11.73
N ALA A 281 -15.24 -13.40 -12.04
CA ALA A 281 -16.33 -14.05 -12.75
C ALA A 281 -15.87 -14.59 -14.13
N PRO A 282 -15.21 -13.79 -14.99
CA PRO A 282 -14.66 -14.30 -16.26
C PRO A 282 -13.67 -15.45 -16.10
N LEU A 283 -12.81 -15.41 -15.07
CA LEU A 283 -11.87 -16.49 -14.78
C LEU A 283 -12.62 -17.79 -14.43
N ARG A 284 -13.60 -17.71 -13.54
CA ARG A 284 -14.41 -18.86 -13.09
C ARG A 284 -15.35 -19.40 -14.17
N GLU A 285 -15.78 -18.56 -15.09
CA GLU A 285 -16.52 -18.96 -16.31
C GLU A 285 -15.63 -19.70 -17.32
N GLY A 286 -14.32 -19.79 -17.07
CA GLY A 286 -13.38 -20.50 -17.94
C GLY A 286 -12.97 -19.70 -19.17
N ARG A 287 -13.04 -18.35 -19.12
CA ARG A 287 -12.49 -17.53 -20.20
C ARG A 287 -11.01 -17.81 -20.39
N SER A 288 -10.61 -17.87 -21.65
CA SER A 288 -9.23 -18.12 -22.04
C SER A 288 -8.32 -16.99 -21.58
N ARG A 289 -7.02 -17.32 -21.48
CA ARG A 289 -5.98 -16.33 -21.16
C ARG A 289 -5.96 -15.14 -22.13
N ASP A 290 -6.23 -15.37 -23.40
CA ASP A 290 -6.24 -14.30 -24.41
C ASP A 290 -7.44 -13.36 -24.24
N GLU A 291 -8.61 -13.89 -23.85
CA GLU A 291 -9.78 -13.08 -23.52
C GLU A 291 -9.54 -12.22 -22.26
N LEU A 292 -8.95 -12.79 -21.21
CA LEU A 292 -8.58 -12.04 -20.00
C LEU A 292 -7.55 -10.94 -20.32
N LYS A 293 -6.54 -11.23 -21.17
CA LYS A 293 -5.59 -10.22 -21.65
C LYS A 293 -6.27 -9.10 -22.43
N ALA A 294 -7.23 -9.42 -23.29
CA ALA A 294 -7.97 -8.43 -24.07
C ALA A 294 -8.78 -7.50 -23.15
N MET A 295 -9.44 -8.05 -22.13
CA MET A 295 -10.18 -7.26 -21.12
C MET A 295 -9.26 -6.31 -20.36
N ILE A 296 -8.15 -6.81 -19.82
CA ILE A 296 -7.17 -6.00 -19.06
C ILE A 296 -6.54 -4.94 -19.96
N THR A 297 -6.21 -5.29 -21.20
CA THR A 297 -5.62 -4.36 -22.17
C THR A 297 -6.57 -3.21 -22.50
N ALA A 298 -7.83 -3.53 -22.80
CA ALA A 298 -8.84 -2.52 -23.12
C ALA A 298 -9.07 -1.55 -21.95
N ALA A 299 -9.22 -2.07 -20.74
CA ALA A 299 -9.42 -1.25 -19.55
C ALA A 299 -8.18 -0.39 -19.21
N TRP A 300 -6.96 -0.93 -19.29
CA TRP A 300 -5.75 -0.12 -19.07
C TRP A 300 -5.56 0.96 -20.14
N GLN A 301 -5.77 0.63 -21.42
CA GLN A 301 -5.68 1.60 -22.52
C GLN A 301 -6.78 2.69 -22.45
N GLY A 302 -7.89 2.40 -21.76
CA GLY A 302 -8.94 3.36 -21.45
C GLY A 302 -8.66 4.25 -20.24
N ARG A 303 -7.74 3.85 -19.36
CA ARG A 303 -7.46 4.52 -18.08
C ARG A 303 -7.04 5.97 -18.28
N THR A 304 -7.75 6.86 -17.59
CA THR A 304 -7.43 8.31 -17.49
C THR A 304 -7.28 8.75 -16.03
N ASP A 305 -7.39 7.83 -15.08
CA ASP A 305 -7.47 8.10 -13.66
C ASP A 305 -6.33 8.98 -13.16
N ARG A 306 -6.69 10.07 -12.47
CA ARG A 306 -5.76 10.96 -11.76
C ARG A 306 -6.35 11.43 -10.44
N GLY A 307 -6.96 10.50 -9.69
CA GLY A 307 -7.75 10.80 -8.49
C GLY A 307 -7.11 11.77 -7.50
N ALA A 308 -5.83 11.62 -7.14
CA ALA A 308 -5.18 12.56 -6.21
C ALA A 308 -5.04 13.99 -6.80
N GLU A 309 -4.82 14.12 -8.11
CA GLU A 309 -4.79 15.43 -8.80
C GLU A 309 -6.20 16.02 -8.89
N GLU A 310 -7.21 15.19 -9.16
CA GLU A 310 -8.63 15.60 -9.19
C GLU A 310 -9.08 16.08 -7.81
N ARG A 311 -8.68 15.38 -6.73
CA ARG A 311 -8.93 15.80 -5.35
C ARG A 311 -8.23 17.10 -5.00
N LYS A 312 -6.96 17.26 -5.40
CA LYS A 312 -6.24 18.52 -5.23
C LYS A 312 -6.90 19.68 -5.98
N ALA A 313 -7.49 19.44 -7.16
CA ALA A 313 -8.20 20.48 -7.91
C ALA A 313 -9.47 21.01 -7.19
N LEU A 314 -10.00 20.28 -6.19
CA LEU A 314 -11.13 20.73 -5.35
C LEU A 314 -10.70 21.70 -4.24
N GLU A 315 -9.40 21.81 -3.95
CA GLU A 315 -8.87 22.60 -2.84
C GLU A 315 -9.18 24.11 -2.98
N PRO A 316 -8.96 24.78 -4.14
CA PRO A 316 -9.32 26.19 -4.32
C PRO A 316 -10.83 26.46 -4.27
N LEU A 317 -11.66 25.42 -4.43
CA LEU A 317 -13.11 25.51 -4.38
C LEU A 317 -13.66 25.31 -2.96
N GLY A 318 -12.80 24.96 -1.98
CA GLY A 318 -13.23 24.59 -0.64
C GLY A 318 -14.00 23.27 -0.57
N LEU A 319 -13.92 22.43 -1.61
CA LEU A 319 -14.69 21.18 -1.72
C LEU A 319 -13.87 19.93 -1.38
N ARG A 320 -12.56 20.07 -1.15
CA ARG A 320 -11.68 18.93 -0.88
C ARG A 320 -12.00 18.22 0.44
N GLU A 321 -12.60 18.90 1.40
CA GLU A 321 -13.00 18.26 2.66
C GLU A 321 -14.23 17.35 2.52
N GLN A 322 -14.93 17.41 1.38
CA GLN A 322 -16.01 16.45 1.10
C GLN A 322 -15.43 15.05 0.93
N ARG A 323 -16.08 14.06 1.55
CA ARG A 323 -15.68 12.65 1.48
C ARG A 323 -15.65 12.19 0.03
N LEU A 324 -14.65 11.38 -0.31
CA LEU A 324 -14.57 10.78 -1.64
C LEU A 324 -15.72 9.80 -1.88
N ILE A 325 -16.03 8.99 -0.86
CA ILE A 325 -17.09 7.98 -0.85
C ILE A 325 -17.84 8.11 0.47
N GLU A 326 -19.17 8.17 0.40
CA GLU A 326 -20.01 8.20 1.59
C GLU A 326 -19.99 6.85 2.32
N ILE A 327 -20.05 6.89 3.65
CA ILE A 327 -20.00 5.68 4.50
C ILE A 327 -21.13 4.72 4.16
N ASP A 328 -22.34 5.23 3.89
CA ASP A 328 -23.49 4.40 3.56
C ASP A 328 -23.25 3.62 2.25
N ARG A 329 -22.62 4.25 1.25
CA ARG A 329 -22.23 3.56 0.01
C ARG A 329 -21.18 2.46 0.28
N LEU A 330 -20.23 2.68 1.18
CA LEU A 330 -19.26 1.64 1.56
C LEU A 330 -19.96 0.46 2.25
N ARG A 331 -20.98 0.71 3.06
CA ARG A 331 -21.74 -0.36 3.75
C ARG A 331 -22.60 -1.18 2.78
N GLU A 332 -23.08 -0.55 1.71
CA GLU A 332 -23.90 -1.21 0.67
C GLU A 332 -23.07 -1.99 -0.36
N ASP A 333 -21.81 -1.62 -0.56
CA ASP A 333 -20.91 -2.23 -1.54
C ASP A 333 -19.63 -2.78 -0.87
N PRO A 334 -19.63 -4.07 -0.46
CA PRO A 334 -18.48 -4.71 0.17
C PRO A 334 -17.20 -4.72 -0.70
N HIS A 335 -17.35 -4.72 -2.03
CA HIS A 335 -16.21 -4.67 -2.96
C HIS A 335 -15.52 -3.32 -2.88
N LEU A 336 -16.32 -2.25 -2.93
CA LEU A 336 -15.84 -0.89 -2.78
C LEU A 336 -15.30 -0.63 -1.37
N GLU A 337 -15.91 -1.21 -0.33
CA GLU A 337 -15.43 -1.14 1.05
C GLU A 337 -14.02 -1.71 1.19
N MET A 338 -13.77 -2.89 0.61
CA MET A 338 -12.44 -3.51 0.58
C MET A 338 -11.43 -2.62 -0.16
N HIS A 339 -11.82 -2.04 -1.29
CA HIS A 339 -10.97 -1.11 -2.04
C HIS A 339 -10.63 0.14 -1.21
N ALA A 340 -11.65 0.79 -0.65
CA ALA A 340 -11.51 2.05 0.06
C ALA A 340 -10.62 1.94 1.33
N ARG A 341 -10.58 0.76 1.97
CA ARG A 341 -9.95 0.57 3.27
C ARG A 341 -8.58 -0.13 3.24
N GLY A 342 -8.14 -0.68 2.12
CA GLY A 342 -6.85 -1.42 2.00
C GLY A 342 -5.67 -0.63 1.41
N GLY A 343 -5.37 0.53 2.01
CA GLY A 343 -4.36 1.51 1.55
C GLY A 343 -2.92 1.09 1.72
#